data_AF-A0A518AIC5-F1
#
_entry.id   AF-A0A518AIC5-F1
#
_cell.length_a   1.000
_cell.length_b   1.000
_cell.length_c   1.000
_cell.angle_alpha   90.00
_cell.angle_beta   90.00
_cell.angle_gamma   90.00
#
_symmetry.space_group_name_H-M   'P 1'
#
loop_
_entity.id
_entity.type
_entity.pdbx_description
1 polymer ?
#
loop_
_entity_poly.entity_id
_entity_poly.type
_entity_poly.pdbx_seq_one_letter_code
_entity_poly.pdbx_strand_id
1 'polypeptide(L)'
;MAKEYSKYQQNIIKRYYDNRDAVSLQRLSELVTELYLAEGKARERQWKYIVAALEKLEIKPDRIAHLREQDDPQLLAKLVEELMAQK
;
A
#
# COMPACT_ATOMS: atom_id res chain seq x y z
N MET A 1 6.98 11.88 29.40
CA MET A 1 8.04 10.88 29.63
C MET A 1 8.14 10.03 28.36
N ALA A 2 9.14 10.24 27.51
CA ALA A 2 9.33 9.42 26.32
C ALA A 2 9.74 8.00 26.74
N LYS A 3 9.07 6.96 26.22
CA LYS A 3 9.48 5.58 26.47
C LYS A 3 10.84 5.35 25.79
N GLU A 4 11.89 5.22 26.58
CA GLU A 4 13.20 4.79 26.08
C GLU A 4 13.19 3.29 25.85
N TYR A 5 13.20 2.89 24.58
CA TYR A 5 13.33 1.49 24.17
C TYR A 5 14.79 1.07 24.18
N SER A 6 15.10 -0.15 24.65
CA SER A 6 16.44 -0.74 24.53
C SER A 6 16.83 -0.90 23.06
N LYS A 7 18.13 -0.95 22.73
CA LYS A 7 18.61 -1.15 21.35
C LYS A 7 17.97 -2.39 20.67
N TYR A 8 17.73 -3.44 21.44
CA TYR A 8 17.02 -4.64 20.95
C TYR A 8 15.55 -4.36 20.61
N GLN A 9 14.83 -3.63 21.48
CA GLN A 9 13.44 -3.23 21.24
C GLN A 9 13.33 -2.28 20.03
N GLN A 10 14.26 -1.33 19.88
CA GLN A 10 14.32 -0.45 18.71
C GLN A 10 14.51 -1.24 17.41
N ASN A 11 15.38 -2.26 17.41
CA ASN A 11 15.57 -3.13 16.24
C ASN A 11 14.31 -3.95 15.91
N ILE A 12 13.57 -4.43 16.90
CA ILE A 12 12.29 -5.13 16.66
C ILE A 12 11.26 -4.16 16.09
N ILE A 13 11.14 -2.96 16.67
CA ILE A 13 10.22 -1.92 16.21
C ILE A 13 10.54 -1.58 14.75
N LYS A 14 11.82 -1.34 14.43
CA LYS A 14 12.26 -1.06 13.06
C LYS A 14 11.91 -2.21 12.11
N ARG A 15 12.29 -3.45 12.45
CA ARG A 15 11.98 -4.64 11.64
C ARG A 15 10.48 -4.84 11.43
N TYR A 16 9.67 -4.52 12.44
CA TYR A 16 8.21 -4.58 12.32
C TYR A 16 7.70 -3.61 11.24
N TYR A 17 8.16 -2.36 11.24
CA TYR A 17 7.77 -1.39 10.21
C TYR A 17 8.36 -1.72 8.83
N ASP A 18 9.64 -2.12 8.75
CA ASP A 18 10.28 -2.53 7.49
C ASP A 18 9.51 -3.70 6.81
N ASN A 19 9.10 -4.68 7.61
CA ASN A 19 8.32 -5.84 7.15
C ASN A 19 6.86 -5.47 6.88
N ARG A 20 6.26 -4.56 7.66
CA ARG A 20 4.89 -4.07 7.44
C ARG A 20 4.75 -3.45 6.05
N ASP A 21 5.75 -2.69 5.62
CA ASP A 21 5.75 -2.08 4.30
C ASP A 21 5.93 -3.13 3.20
N ALA A 22 6.79 -4.14 3.42
CA ALA A 22 6.96 -5.24 2.47
C ALA A 22 5.67 -6.05 2.30
N VAL A 23 4.99 -6.37 3.40
CA VAL A 23 3.69 -7.06 3.39
C VAL A 23 2.61 -6.20 2.73
N SER A 24 2.59 -4.90 3.01
CA SER A 24 1.61 -3.98 2.41
C SER A 24 1.83 -3.81 0.90
N LEU A 25 3.09 -3.76 0.46
CA LEU A 25 3.46 -3.68 -0.95
C LEU A 25 3.08 -4.96 -1.71
N GLN A 26 3.39 -6.14 -1.15
CA GLN A 26 2.96 -7.42 -1.71
C GLN A 26 1.43 -7.49 -1.84
N ARG A 27 0.71 -7.07 -0.80
CA ARG A 27 -0.76 -7.04 -0.84
C ARG A 27 -1.27 -6.07 -1.91
N LEU A 28 -0.64 -4.91 -2.08
CA LEU A 28 -1.01 -3.96 -3.12
C LEU A 28 -0.84 -4.58 -4.52
N SER A 29 0.25 -5.31 -4.78
CA SER A 29 0.47 -6.03 -6.04
C SER A 29 -0.64 -7.04 -6.36
N GLU A 30 -1.08 -7.81 -5.36
CA GLU A 30 -2.23 -8.73 -5.49
C GLU A 30 -3.51 -7.96 -5.84
N LEU A 31 -3.77 -6.88 -5.12
CA LEU A 31 -4.97 -6.06 -5.32
C LEU A 31 -5.03 -5.43 -6.72
N VAL A 32 -3.88 -5.07 -7.31
CA VAL A 32 -3.79 -4.59 -8.70
C VAL A 32 -4.25 -5.66 -9.67
N THR A 33 -3.76 -6.90 -9.50
CA THR A 33 -4.14 -8.03 -10.37
C THR A 33 -5.63 -8.33 -10.26
N GLU A 34 -6.16 -8.35 -9.04
CA GLU A 34 -7.60 -8.51 -8.79
C GLU A 34 -8.41 -7.35 -9.42
N LEU A 35 -7.89 -6.11 -9.43
CA LEU A 35 -8.54 -4.97 -10.06
C LEU A 35 -8.64 -5.11 -11.59
N TYR A 36 -7.67 -5.73 -12.26
CA TYR A 36 -7.77 -6.01 -13.71
C TYR A 36 -8.93 -6.93 -14.07
N LEU A 37 -9.34 -7.80 -13.14
CA LEU A 37 -10.39 -8.79 -13.36
C LEU A 37 -11.75 -8.34 -12.80
N ALA A 38 -11.77 -7.30 -11.97
CA ALA A 38 -12.96 -6.88 -11.25
C ALA A 38 -13.75 -5.82 -12.03
N GLU A 39 -15.06 -6.02 -12.09
CA GLU A 39 -16.02 -5.13 -12.73
C GLU A 39 -17.17 -4.75 -11.77
N GLY A 40 -17.87 -3.64 -12.09
CA GLY A 40 -19.06 -3.20 -11.37
C GLY A 40 -18.87 -3.14 -9.85
N LYS A 41 -19.77 -3.78 -9.10
CA LYS A 41 -19.74 -3.77 -7.62
C LYS A 41 -18.49 -4.44 -7.04
N ALA A 42 -17.90 -5.41 -7.74
CA ALA A 42 -16.68 -6.08 -7.29
C ALA A 42 -15.49 -5.12 -7.40
N ARG A 43 -15.40 -4.35 -8.50
CA ARG A 43 -14.39 -3.31 -8.70
C ARG A 43 -14.42 -2.24 -7.61
N GLU A 44 -15.61 -1.78 -7.27
CA GLU A 44 -15.82 -0.82 -6.19
C GLU A 44 -15.36 -1.34 -4.82
N ARG A 45 -15.62 -2.62 -4.55
CA ARG A 45 -15.11 -3.27 -3.34
C ARG A 45 -13.59 -3.37 -3.37
N GLN A 46 -13.01 -3.68 -4.53
CA GLN A 46 -11.58 -3.80 -4.71
C GLN A 46 -10.86 -2.49 -4.40
N TRP A 47 -11.41 -1.37 -4.85
CA TRP A 47 -10.87 -0.05 -4.53
C TRP A 47 -10.86 0.27 -3.04
N LYS A 48 -11.82 -0.22 -2.25
CA LYS A 48 -11.78 -0.04 -0.79
C LYS A 48 -10.56 -0.72 -0.18
N TYR A 49 -10.19 -1.89 -0.67
CA TYR A 49 -8.99 -2.59 -0.21
C TYR A 49 -7.71 -1.92 -0.70
N ILE A 50 -7.69 -1.43 -1.94
CA ILE A 50 -6.56 -0.69 -2.50
C ILE A 50 -6.28 0.59 -1.71
N VAL A 51 -7.32 1.40 -1.44
CA VAL A 51 -7.19 2.63 -0.64
C VAL A 51 -6.60 2.32 0.73
N ALA A 52 -7.13 1.31 1.43
CA ALA A 52 -6.61 0.91 2.73
C ALA A 52 -5.15 0.41 2.69
N ALA A 53 -4.71 -0.21 1.59
CA ALA A 53 -3.32 -0.60 1.41
C ALA A 53 -2.40 0.60 1.14
N LEU A 54 -2.85 1.54 0.30
CA LEU A 54 -2.12 2.78 0.00
C LEU A 54 -1.96 3.67 1.24
N GLU A 55 -2.98 3.76 2.09
CA GLU A 55 -2.91 4.48 3.36
C GLU A 55 -1.88 3.85 4.33
N LYS A 56 -1.80 2.51 4.37
CA LYS A 56 -0.81 1.80 5.20
C LYS A 56 0.63 2.01 4.72
N LEU A 57 0.79 2.22 3.40
CA LEU A 57 2.04 2.60 2.74
C LEU A 57 2.31 4.11 2.81
N GLU A 58 1.49 4.86 3.57
CA GLU A 58 1.65 6.30 3.80
C GLU A 58 1.63 7.15 2.52
N ILE A 59 0.94 6.68 1.48
CA ILE A 59 0.75 7.42 0.25
C ILE A 59 -0.16 8.62 0.51
N LYS A 60 0.23 9.79 -0.01
CA LYS A 60 -0.53 11.05 0.20
C LYS A 60 -1.98 10.92 -0.27
N PRO A 61 -2.97 11.43 0.50
CA PRO A 61 -4.39 11.34 0.15
C PRO A 61 -4.73 11.86 -1.25
N ASP A 62 -4.11 12.97 -1.67
CA ASP A 62 -4.34 13.55 -3.01
C ASP A 62 -3.95 12.58 -4.13
N ARG A 63 -2.86 11.81 -3.93
CA ARG A 63 -2.42 10.80 -4.89
C ARG A 63 -3.38 9.61 -4.91
N ILE A 64 -3.89 9.20 -3.75
CA ILE A 64 -4.90 8.13 -3.64
C ILE A 64 -6.20 8.55 -4.34
N ALA A 65 -6.65 9.79 -4.13
CA ALA A 65 -7.83 10.35 -4.77
C ALA A 65 -7.67 10.36 -6.30
N HIS A 66 -6.53 10.84 -6.81
CA HIS A 66 -6.24 10.81 -8.24
C HIS A 66 -6.26 9.40 -8.82
N LEU A 67 -5.61 8.43 -8.17
CA LEU A 67 -5.62 7.02 -8.61
C LEU A 67 -7.05 6.45 -8.66
N ARG A 68 -7.86 6.77 -7.65
CA ARG A 68 -9.24 6.33 -7.56
C ARG A 68 -10.13 6.95 -8.64
N GLU A 69 -9.93 8.23 -8.94
CA GLU A 69 -10.65 8.94 -10.01
C GLU A 69 -10.30 8.38 -11.39
N GLN A 70 -9.03 8.04 -11.63
CA GLN A 70 -8.62 7.43 -12.90
C GLN A 70 -9.18 6.02 -13.08
N ASP A 71 -9.39 5.30 -11.97
CA ASP A 71 -9.85 3.91 -11.98
C ASP A 71 -9.02 3.01 -12.94
N ASP A 72 -7.71 3.29 -13.04
CA ASP A 72 -6.82 2.63 -14.01
C ASP A 72 -5.86 1.65 -13.30
N PRO A 73 -6.00 0.33 -13.53
CA PRO A 73 -5.08 -0.67 -12.99
C PRO A 73 -3.64 -0.52 -13.48
N GLN A 74 -3.40 0.04 -14.68
CA GLN A 74 -2.04 0.26 -15.20
C GLN A 74 -1.32 1.35 -14.43
N LEU A 75 -2.02 2.43 -14.11
CA LEU A 75 -1.48 3.51 -13.28
C LEU A 75 -1.11 3.00 -11.88
N LEU A 76 -1.95 2.13 -11.30
CA LEU A 76 -1.66 1.52 -10.00
C LEU A 76 -0.47 0.54 -10.06
N ALA A 77 -0.33 -0.23 -11.15
CA ALA A 77 0.81 -1.12 -11.38
C ALA A 77 2.14 -0.33 -11.42
N LYS A 78 2.17 0.80 -12.13
CA LYS A 78 3.34 1.70 -12.17
C LYS A 78 3.71 2.22 -10.77
N LEU A 79 2.71 2.58 -9.96
CA LEU A 79 2.97 2.98 -8.57
C LEU A 79 3.63 1.84 -7.78
N VAL A 80 3.16 0.60 -7.93
CA VAL A 80 3.76 -0.56 -7.26
C VAL A 80 5.23 -0.72 -7.68
N GLU A 81 5.53 -0.62 -8.98
CA GLU A 81 6.91 -0.67 -9.49
C GLU A 81 7.79 0.45 -8.91
N GLU A 82 7.28 1.69 -8.87
CA GLU A 82 7.97 2.83 -8.26
C GLU A 82 8.28 2.60 -6.77
N LEU A 83 7.35 2.03 -6.02
CA LEU A 83 7.52 1.74 -4.59
C LEU A 83 8.49 0.57 -4.36
N MET A 84 8.50 -0.43 -5.24
CA MET A 84 9.49 -1.51 -5.21
C MET A 84 10.90 -1.01 -5.51
N ALA A 85 11.05 -0.06 -6.43
CA ALA A 85 12.35 0.51 -6.80
C ALA A 85 12.94 1.48 -5.77
N GLN A 86 12.12 2.01 -4.85
CA GLN A 86 12.54 2.93 -3.79
C GLN A 86 13.00 2.24 -2.50
N LYS A 87 12.89 0.90 -2.41
CA LYS A 87 13.40 0.08 -1.31
C LYS A 87 14.79 -0.46 -1.60
#